data_AF-A0A5C5E8A1-F1
#
_entry.id   AF-A0A5C5E8A1-F1
#
_cell.length_a   1.000
_cell.length_b   1.000
_cell.length_c   1.000
_cell.angle_alpha   90.00
_cell.angle_beta   90.00
_cell.angle_gamma   90.00
#
_symmetry.space_group_name_H-M   'P 1'
#
loop_
_entity.id
_entity.type
_entity.pdbx_description
1 polymer ?
#
loop_
_entity_poly.entity_id
_entity_poly.type
_entity_poly.pdbx_seq_one_letter_code
_entity_poly.pdbx_strand_id
1 'polypeptide(L)'
;MGKYKYTTSEKEINKVIKMNELDEKSLQQNFREGNKKLSVSIDTSEQLLRDLGYSSELKTLKRNYKRIPNQGEMNPVSDWVELVAEANKMIPYEVELEDILSSKEFEIAFNDLDRIKSEFANKVKMNKTDISFLILATALQTVRWILMPELGETIDKSNRMAHDDSKIKDEVKRRNKAFKDKHLDTGGNDGTWRVQKSEQKTWMDMVFNSVPYDATKGSVAIGLNMEGGYHRYKTLGHDPMLGWIFGTTNIMTDTLTLNSFLSYRIKKMTITNQKVYLPNLFQESKEVIDNDFHCLPAAVFAQGVHLKSDEYTKLGLPVPVLGVFSEKLAGKLYHSQYDALCLAKDAKKVGASAVISIIINMIIGLSHGLFYDEKTDGTKDLYEARTRKILMYSNVIASSSNLIAVYITKNPKKLDVGGLIVTISRLFSDIRFITKLKDEFISVELDSGMQKELNAANDLFVEFQSEAYLNQY
;
A
#
# COMPACT_ATOMS: atom_id res chain seq x y z
N MET A 1 5.72 -42.21 7.49
CA MET A 1 4.82 -41.09 7.19
C MET A 1 5.70 -39.96 6.74
N GLY A 2 5.63 -39.61 5.46
CA GLY A 2 6.41 -38.56 4.84
C GLY A 2 6.16 -37.20 5.45
N LYS A 3 7.08 -36.28 5.14
CA LYS A 3 7.11 -34.94 5.70
C LYS A 3 6.01 -34.03 5.13
N TYR A 4 5.42 -34.43 3.99
CA TYR A 4 4.49 -33.62 3.20
C TYR A 4 3.08 -34.21 3.19
N LYS A 5 2.08 -33.35 2.97
CA LYS A 5 0.69 -33.75 2.75
C LYS A 5 0.36 -33.57 1.29
N TYR A 6 -0.24 -34.59 0.69
CA TYR A 6 -0.56 -34.63 -0.73
C TYR A 6 -2.07 -34.69 -0.94
N THR A 7 -2.54 -33.96 -1.94
CA THR A 7 -3.87 -34.14 -2.54
C THR A 7 -3.95 -35.46 -3.30
N THR A 8 -5.16 -35.91 -3.64
CA THR A 8 -5.36 -37.12 -4.44
C THR A 8 -4.64 -37.05 -5.78
N SER A 9 -4.72 -35.89 -6.45
CA SER A 9 -4.07 -35.70 -7.76
C SER A 9 -2.53 -35.73 -7.66
N GLU A 10 -1.93 -35.14 -6.62
CA GLU A 10 -0.48 -35.20 -6.41
C GLU A 10 0.01 -36.62 -6.14
N LYS A 11 -0.79 -37.45 -5.45
CA LYS A 11 -0.46 -38.87 -5.23
C LYS A 11 -0.45 -39.65 -6.53
N GLU A 12 -1.43 -39.41 -7.40
CA GLU A 12 -1.49 -40.02 -8.73
C GLU A 12 -0.27 -39.62 -9.57
N ILE A 13 0.09 -38.34 -9.56
CA ILE A 13 1.28 -37.81 -10.24
C ILE A 13 2.56 -38.47 -9.74
N ASN A 14 2.78 -38.50 -8.42
CA ASN A 14 3.96 -39.14 -7.83
C ASN A 14 4.10 -40.60 -8.26
N LYS A 15 2.97 -41.32 -8.32
CA LYS A 15 2.94 -42.74 -8.69
C LYS A 15 3.31 -42.96 -10.15
N VAL A 16 2.76 -42.15 -11.06
CA VAL A 16 3.10 -42.20 -12.49
C VAL A 16 4.57 -41.83 -12.71
N ILE A 17 5.09 -40.80 -12.04
CA ILE A 17 6.51 -40.44 -12.12
C ILE A 17 7.40 -41.61 -11.66
N LYS A 18 7.02 -42.27 -10.55
CA LYS A 18 7.78 -43.40 -10.04
C LYS A 18 7.77 -44.61 -10.98
N MET A 19 6.65 -44.88 -11.62
CA MET A 19 6.55 -45.90 -12.65
C MET A 19 7.51 -45.59 -13.80
N ASN A 20 7.47 -44.36 -14.33
CA ASN A 20 8.36 -43.93 -15.41
C ASN A 20 9.84 -44.04 -15.03
N GLU A 21 10.21 -43.69 -13.79
CA GLU A 21 11.58 -43.84 -13.28
C GLU A 21 12.03 -45.32 -13.26
N LEU A 22 11.13 -46.24 -12.86
CA LEU A 22 11.41 -47.68 -12.84
C LEU A 22 11.56 -48.24 -14.26
N ASP A 23 10.69 -47.82 -15.18
CA ASP A 23 10.76 -48.23 -16.58
C ASP A 23 12.04 -47.71 -17.24
N GLU A 24 12.41 -46.46 -16.99
CA GLU A 24 13.66 -45.88 -17.47
C GLU A 24 14.87 -46.67 -16.96
N LYS A 25 14.91 -46.99 -15.66
CA LYS A 25 15.99 -47.80 -15.07
C LYS A 25 16.08 -49.19 -15.70
N SER A 26 14.94 -49.84 -15.93
CA SER A 26 14.86 -51.13 -16.61
C SER A 26 15.39 -51.04 -18.04
N LEU A 27 14.95 -50.05 -18.81
CA LEU A 27 15.42 -49.80 -20.18
C LEU A 27 16.92 -49.52 -20.23
N GLN A 28 17.43 -48.66 -19.34
CA GLN A 28 18.86 -48.37 -19.25
C GLN A 28 19.67 -49.63 -18.93
N GLN A 29 19.20 -50.48 -18.01
CA GLN A 29 19.85 -51.73 -17.69
C GLN A 29 19.86 -52.68 -18.90
N ASN A 30 18.72 -52.88 -19.53
CA ASN A 30 18.58 -53.72 -20.73
C ASN A 30 19.51 -53.23 -21.85
N PHE A 31 19.59 -51.91 -22.08
CA PHE A 31 20.46 -51.32 -23.07
C PHE A 31 21.95 -51.51 -22.74
N ARG A 32 22.35 -51.33 -21.47
CA ARG A 32 23.73 -51.58 -21.02
C ARG A 32 24.12 -53.04 -21.20
N GLU A 33 23.25 -53.98 -20.84
CA GLU A 33 23.50 -55.41 -21.01
C GLU A 33 23.56 -55.81 -22.48
N GLY A 34 22.64 -55.28 -23.30
CA GLY A 34 22.63 -55.47 -24.75
C GLY A 34 23.91 -54.96 -25.41
N ASN A 35 24.33 -53.74 -25.09
CA ASN A 35 25.58 -53.16 -25.61
C ASN A 35 26.81 -53.95 -25.17
N LYS A 36 26.84 -54.45 -23.93
CA LYS A 36 27.94 -55.28 -23.46
C LYS A 36 28.02 -56.59 -24.26
N LYS A 37 26.89 -57.26 -24.50
CA LYS A 37 26.83 -58.47 -25.33
C LYS A 37 27.26 -58.18 -26.76
N LEU A 38 26.75 -57.10 -27.35
CA LEU A 38 27.08 -56.70 -28.72
C LEU A 38 28.58 -56.39 -28.87
N SER A 39 29.17 -55.65 -27.93
CA SER A 39 30.60 -55.36 -27.92
C SER A 39 31.42 -56.64 -27.88
N VAL A 40 31.08 -57.58 -27.00
CA VAL A 40 31.78 -58.89 -26.91
C VAL A 40 31.66 -59.67 -28.22
N SER A 41 30.48 -59.71 -28.84
CA SER A 41 30.27 -60.37 -30.13
C SER A 41 31.10 -59.72 -31.24
N ILE A 42 31.13 -58.37 -31.30
CA ILE A 42 31.96 -57.62 -32.26
C ILE A 42 33.43 -57.98 -32.05
N ASP A 43 33.95 -57.91 -30.82
CA ASP A 43 35.34 -58.21 -30.51
C ASP A 43 35.72 -59.65 -30.92
N THR A 44 34.81 -60.61 -30.66
CA THR A 44 35.02 -62.03 -31.03
C THR A 44 35.03 -62.21 -32.56
N SER A 45 34.09 -61.60 -33.27
CA SER A 45 34.05 -61.65 -34.74
C SER A 45 35.26 -60.97 -35.37
N GLU A 46 35.70 -59.84 -34.82
CA GLU A 46 36.91 -59.16 -35.26
C GLU A 46 38.16 -60.00 -35.06
N GLN A 47 38.27 -60.69 -33.93
CA GLN A 47 39.38 -61.59 -33.65
C GLN A 47 39.41 -62.76 -34.65
N LEU A 48 38.27 -63.40 -34.90
CA LEU A 48 38.16 -64.47 -35.88
C LEU A 48 38.58 -64.02 -37.30
N LEU A 49 38.14 -62.83 -37.72
CA LEU A 49 38.53 -62.27 -39.02
C LEU A 49 40.03 -62.00 -39.12
N ARG A 50 40.67 -61.59 -38.02
CA ARG A 50 42.14 -61.46 -37.95
C ARG A 50 42.83 -62.81 -38.08
N ASP A 51 42.34 -63.83 -37.37
CA ASP A 51 42.90 -65.18 -37.37
C ASP A 51 42.76 -65.86 -38.75
N LEU A 52 41.71 -65.54 -39.51
CA LEU A 52 41.49 -66.00 -40.88
C LEU A 52 42.27 -65.20 -41.95
N GLY A 53 43.03 -64.18 -41.57
CA GLY A 53 43.88 -63.39 -42.47
C GLY A 53 43.24 -62.14 -43.09
N TYR A 54 41.99 -61.80 -42.76
CA TYR A 54 41.23 -60.66 -43.34
C TYR A 54 41.48 -59.32 -42.62
N SER A 55 42.70 -59.09 -42.13
CA SER A 55 43.01 -57.91 -41.30
C SER A 55 42.94 -56.58 -42.06
N SER A 56 43.23 -56.57 -43.37
CA SER A 56 43.16 -55.41 -44.25
C SER A 56 41.73 -54.96 -44.55
N GLU A 57 40.86 -55.93 -44.79
CA GLU A 57 39.45 -55.79 -45.08
C GLU A 57 38.73 -55.24 -43.85
N LEU A 58 39.04 -55.77 -42.66
CA LEU A 58 38.50 -55.27 -41.39
C LEU A 58 38.81 -53.78 -41.16
N LYS A 59 40.04 -53.33 -41.44
CA LYS A 59 40.42 -51.90 -41.34
C LYS A 59 39.61 -51.03 -42.30
N THR A 60 39.36 -51.53 -43.51
CA THR A 60 38.58 -50.82 -44.53
C THR A 60 37.11 -50.73 -44.12
N LEU A 61 36.56 -51.80 -43.54
CA LEU A 61 35.18 -51.89 -43.08
C LEU A 61 34.90 -50.93 -41.91
N LYS A 62 35.80 -50.86 -40.92
CA LYS A 62 35.71 -49.88 -39.82
C LYS A 62 35.78 -48.43 -40.32
N ARG A 63 36.60 -48.17 -41.34
CA ARG A 63 36.79 -46.83 -41.91
C ARG A 63 35.59 -46.37 -42.75
N ASN A 64 34.85 -47.31 -43.35
CA ASN A 64 33.70 -47.03 -44.21
C ASN A 64 32.34 -47.12 -43.47
N TYR A 65 32.35 -47.37 -42.16
CA TYR A 65 31.12 -47.39 -41.36
C TYR A 65 30.42 -46.02 -41.42
N LYS A 66 29.20 -46.02 -41.95
CA LYS A 66 28.26 -44.90 -41.80
C LYS A 66 27.31 -45.20 -40.66
N ARG A 67 27.12 -44.22 -39.78
CA ARG A 67 26.11 -44.28 -38.72
C ARG A 67 24.74 -44.47 -39.38
N ILE A 68 24.06 -45.56 -39.03
CA ILE A 68 22.67 -45.77 -39.43
C ILE A 68 21.82 -44.85 -38.54
N PRO A 69 20.92 -44.02 -39.10
CA PRO A 69 20.00 -43.22 -38.31
C PRO A 69 19.11 -44.10 -37.43
N ASN A 70 18.72 -43.58 -36.27
CA ASN A 70 17.91 -44.31 -35.30
C ASN A 70 16.46 -44.44 -35.82
N GLN A 71 16.02 -45.64 -36.20
CA GLN A 71 14.65 -45.91 -36.70
C GLN A 71 13.68 -46.34 -35.60
N GLY A 72 13.64 -45.59 -34.49
CA GLY A 72 12.68 -45.87 -33.41
C GLY A 72 11.29 -45.35 -33.76
N GLU A 73 10.27 -46.23 -33.75
CA GLU A 73 8.87 -45.79 -33.73
C GLU A 73 8.50 -45.29 -32.33
N MET A 74 7.92 -44.10 -32.23
CA MET A 74 7.38 -43.58 -30.98
C MET A 74 6.05 -44.28 -30.69
N ASN A 75 5.92 -44.93 -29.54
CA ASN A 75 4.62 -45.38 -29.06
C ASN A 75 3.74 -44.15 -28.74
N PRO A 76 2.45 -44.17 -29.10
CA PRO A 76 1.53 -43.12 -28.70
C PRO A 76 1.46 -43.02 -27.17
N VAL A 77 1.45 -41.79 -26.66
CA VAL A 77 1.30 -41.52 -25.22
C VAL A 77 -0.10 -41.96 -24.79
N SER A 78 -0.17 -42.86 -23.81
CA SER A 78 -1.44 -43.35 -23.24
C SER A 78 -2.23 -42.23 -22.55
N ASP A 79 -3.55 -42.42 -22.43
CA ASP A 79 -4.40 -41.48 -21.70
C ASP A 79 -4.03 -41.44 -20.20
N TRP A 80 -4.22 -40.29 -19.55
CA TRP A 80 -3.88 -40.11 -18.13
C TRP A 80 -4.53 -41.15 -17.22
N VAL A 81 -5.80 -41.51 -17.48
CA VAL A 81 -6.52 -42.49 -16.66
C VAL A 81 -5.88 -43.87 -16.76
N GLU A 82 -5.41 -44.24 -17.95
CA GLU A 82 -4.73 -45.52 -18.19
C GLU A 82 -3.36 -45.55 -17.49
N LEU A 83 -2.58 -44.47 -17.59
CA LEU A 83 -1.29 -44.34 -16.92
C LEU A 83 -1.42 -44.47 -15.40
N VAL A 84 -2.43 -43.82 -14.80
CA VAL A 84 -2.69 -43.93 -13.36
C VAL A 84 -3.10 -45.36 -12.98
N ALA A 85 -3.91 -46.04 -13.79
CA ALA A 85 -4.30 -47.42 -13.54
C ALA A 85 -3.09 -48.38 -13.61
N GLU A 86 -2.21 -48.18 -14.59
CA GLU A 86 -0.97 -48.95 -14.75
C GLU A 86 -0.01 -48.72 -13.57
N ALA A 87 0.21 -47.46 -13.19
CA ALA A 87 1.05 -47.09 -12.05
C ALA A 87 0.53 -47.69 -10.73
N ASN A 88 -0.80 -47.71 -10.53
CA ASN A 88 -1.42 -48.35 -9.37
C ASN A 88 -1.25 -49.87 -9.35
N LYS A 89 -1.21 -50.52 -10.52
CA LYS A 89 -0.97 -51.95 -10.63
C LYS A 89 0.49 -52.31 -10.35
N MET A 90 1.43 -51.48 -10.83
CA MET A 90 2.86 -51.71 -10.64
C MET A 90 3.31 -51.38 -9.21
N ILE A 91 2.77 -50.33 -8.60
CA ILE A 91 3.22 -49.80 -7.30
C ILE A 91 2.10 -49.95 -6.26
N PRO A 92 2.16 -50.94 -5.36
CA PRO A 92 1.08 -51.23 -4.42
C PRO A 92 1.03 -50.30 -3.20
N TYR A 93 2.00 -49.39 -3.06
CA TYR A 93 2.11 -48.46 -1.94
C TYR A 93 1.96 -47.00 -2.40
N GLU A 94 1.81 -46.10 -1.43
CA GLU A 94 1.75 -44.65 -1.67
C GLU A 94 3.16 -44.11 -1.92
N VAL A 95 3.34 -43.34 -2.99
CA VAL A 95 4.65 -42.77 -3.37
C VAL A 95 4.78 -41.35 -2.83
N GLU A 96 5.83 -41.12 -2.04
CA GLU A 96 6.20 -39.81 -1.51
C GLU A 96 7.37 -39.22 -2.33
N LEU A 97 7.66 -37.92 -2.16
CA LEU A 97 8.75 -37.29 -2.90
C LEU A 97 10.11 -37.92 -2.57
N GLU A 98 10.27 -38.41 -1.34
CA GLU A 98 11.45 -39.12 -0.86
C GLU A 98 11.70 -40.45 -1.59
N ASP A 99 10.67 -41.02 -2.23
CA ASP A 99 10.81 -42.22 -3.06
C ASP A 99 11.28 -41.89 -4.48
N ILE A 100 11.06 -40.65 -4.94
CA ILE A 100 11.34 -40.20 -6.32
C ILE A 100 12.67 -39.45 -6.38
N LEU A 101 12.92 -38.58 -5.40
CA LEU A 101 14.06 -37.68 -5.37
C LEU A 101 15.15 -38.18 -4.42
N SER A 102 16.39 -38.09 -4.88
CA SER A 102 17.57 -38.32 -4.07
C SER A 102 17.79 -37.20 -3.05
N SER A 103 18.54 -37.49 -1.98
CA SER A 103 18.91 -36.48 -0.98
C SER A 103 19.65 -35.28 -1.60
N LYS A 104 20.41 -35.51 -2.68
CA LYS A 104 21.12 -34.46 -3.41
C LYS A 104 20.17 -33.53 -4.16
N GLU A 105 19.09 -34.05 -4.73
CA GLU A 105 18.08 -33.22 -5.41
C GLU A 105 17.28 -32.37 -4.42
N PHE A 106 16.94 -32.92 -3.25
CA PHE A 106 16.39 -32.12 -2.16
C PHE A 106 17.34 -30.99 -1.74
N GLU A 107 18.64 -31.29 -1.60
CA GLU A 107 19.64 -30.29 -1.23
C GLU A 107 19.73 -29.17 -2.28
N ILE A 108 19.70 -29.50 -3.58
CA ILE A 108 19.67 -28.52 -4.67
C ILE A 108 18.43 -27.62 -4.55
N ALA A 109 17.24 -28.20 -4.33
CA ALA A 109 16.00 -27.44 -4.20
C ALA A 109 16.01 -26.49 -2.99
N PHE A 110 16.51 -26.94 -1.83
CA PHE A 110 16.64 -26.07 -0.65
C PHE A 110 17.68 -24.98 -0.84
N ASN A 111 18.82 -25.29 -1.47
CA ASN A 111 19.85 -24.30 -1.78
C ASN A 111 19.33 -23.23 -2.76
N ASP A 112 18.52 -23.62 -3.74
CA ASP A 112 17.92 -22.67 -4.68
C ASP A 112 16.92 -21.74 -3.98
N LEU A 113 16.08 -22.28 -3.11
CA LEU A 113 15.18 -21.49 -2.27
C LEU A 113 15.97 -20.50 -1.38
N ASP A 114 17.09 -20.92 -0.80
CA ASP A 114 17.92 -20.07 0.04
C ASP A 114 18.70 -19.01 -0.77
N ARG A 115 19.09 -19.32 -2.01
CA ARG A 115 19.60 -18.34 -2.98
C ARG A 115 18.57 -17.26 -3.26
N ILE A 116 17.33 -17.64 -3.62
CA ILE A 116 16.23 -16.70 -3.90
C ILE A 116 15.94 -15.79 -2.69
N LYS A 117 15.87 -16.37 -1.48
CA LYS A 117 15.71 -15.60 -0.24
C LYS A 117 16.85 -14.59 -0.05
N SER A 118 18.08 -14.98 -0.36
CA SER A 118 19.27 -14.13 -0.24
C SER A 118 19.26 -13.00 -1.27
N GLU A 119 18.83 -13.26 -2.50
CA GLU A 119 18.65 -12.25 -3.54
C GLU A 119 17.60 -11.21 -3.15
N PHE A 120 16.45 -11.65 -2.63
CA PHE A 120 15.46 -10.73 -2.06
C PHE A 120 16.08 -9.87 -0.96
N ALA A 121 16.74 -10.50 0.02
CA ALA A 121 17.35 -9.80 1.14
C ALA A 121 18.37 -8.74 0.68
N ASN A 122 19.13 -9.04 -0.38
CA ASN A 122 20.08 -8.11 -1.00
C ASN A 122 19.37 -6.95 -1.71
N LYS A 123 18.29 -7.21 -2.46
CA LYS A 123 17.50 -6.17 -3.16
C LYS A 123 16.85 -5.18 -2.19
N VAL A 124 16.35 -5.67 -1.05
CA VAL A 124 15.74 -4.81 -0.02
C VAL A 124 16.73 -4.35 1.07
N LYS A 125 18.04 -4.54 0.86
CA LYS A 125 19.09 -4.10 1.79
C LYS A 125 19.23 -2.58 1.72
N MET A 126 19.35 -1.94 2.88
CA MET A 126 19.54 -0.50 2.94
C MET A 126 20.91 -0.09 2.41
N ASN A 127 20.94 0.90 1.53
CA ASN A 127 22.16 1.52 0.99
C ASN A 127 22.59 2.75 1.83
N LYS A 128 23.65 3.45 1.41
CA LYS A 128 24.17 4.64 2.13
C LYS A 128 23.19 5.82 2.17
N THR A 129 22.42 6.04 1.10
CA THR A 129 21.36 7.06 1.04
C THR A 129 20.25 6.72 2.03
N ASP A 130 19.80 5.47 2.04
CA ASP A 130 18.76 4.97 2.94
C ASP A 130 19.16 5.16 4.41
N ILE A 131 20.44 4.92 4.75
CA ILE A 131 20.98 5.14 6.09
C ILE A 131 21.00 6.63 6.45
N SER A 132 21.33 7.51 5.51
CA SER A 132 21.24 8.97 5.74
C SER A 132 19.80 9.40 6.05
N PHE A 133 18.83 8.88 5.31
CA PHE A 133 17.41 9.12 5.58
C PHE A 133 16.96 8.52 6.91
N LEU A 134 17.47 7.34 7.30
CA LEU A 134 17.23 6.75 8.61
C LEU A 134 17.74 7.65 9.74
N ILE A 135 18.96 8.19 9.62
CA ILE A 135 19.53 9.10 10.62
C ILE A 135 18.67 10.36 10.72
N LEU A 136 18.32 10.98 9.58
CA LEU A 136 17.48 12.18 9.53
C LEU A 136 16.09 11.91 10.14
N ALA A 137 15.44 10.82 9.72
CA ALA A 137 14.14 10.42 10.24
C ALA A 137 14.20 10.17 11.75
N THR A 138 15.24 9.46 12.22
CA THR A 138 15.45 9.21 13.65
C THR A 138 15.62 10.51 14.43
N ALA A 139 16.40 11.46 13.90
CA ALA A 139 16.58 12.76 14.53
C ALA A 139 15.25 13.52 14.64
N LEU A 140 14.48 13.62 13.54
CA LEU A 140 13.17 14.29 13.53
C LEU A 140 12.17 13.60 14.48
N GLN A 141 12.10 12.27 14.46
CA GLN A 141 11.22 11.51 15.35
C GLN A 141 11.64 11.62 16.83
N THR A 142 12.92 11.86 17.12
CA THR A 142 13.42 12.09 18.47
C THR A 142 13.10 13.51 18.95
N VAL A 143 13.34 14.52 18.08
CA VAL A 143 13.03 15.93 18.35
C VAL A 143 11.55 16.11 18.67
N ARG A 144 10.65 15.38 17.98
CA ARG A 144 9.21 15.36 18.24
C ARG A 144 8.87 15.26 19.73
N TRP A 145 9.39 14.26 20.44
CA TRP A 145 9.03 14.04 21.85
C TRP A 145 9.85 14.90 22.81
N ILE A 146 11.02 15.39 22.40
CA ILE A 146 11.80 16.36 23.18
C ILE A 146 11.06 17.70 23.28
N LEU A 147 10.46 18.15 22.18
CA LEU A 147 9.78 19.45 22.09
C LEU A 147 8.33 19.42 22.57
N MET A 148 7.81 18.26 22.96
CA MET A 148 6.44 18.13 23.44
C MET A 148 6.28 18.49 24.92
N PRO A 149 5.21 19.23 25.29
CA PRO A 149 4.96 19.60 26.69
C PRO A 149 4.58 18.38 27.55
N GLU A 150 5.06 18.35 28.80
CA GLU A 150 4.87 17.22 29.75
C GLU A 150 3.39 16.93 30.06
N LEU A 151 3.02 15.66 30.25
CA LEU A 151 1.67 15.24 30.63
C LEU A 151 1.13 15.95 31.90
N GLY A 152 -0.06 16.55 31.81
CA GLY A 152 -0.78 17.07 32.98
C GLY A 152 -0.63 18.54 33.37
N GLU A 153 -0.09 19.44 32.53
CA GLU A 153 -0.24 20.88 32.77
C GLU A 153 -1.71 21.33 32.68
N THR A 154 -2.19 21.98 33.74
CA THR A 154 -3.56 22.49 33.87
C THR A 154 -3.71 23.86 33.22
N ILE A 155 -4.76 24.03 32.41
CA ILE A 155 -5.27 25.37 32.06
C ILE A 155 -6.14 25.83 33.23
N ASP A 156 -5.90 27.05 33.71
CA ASP A 156 -6.71 27.70 34.73
C ASP A 156 -8.19 27.77 34.27
N LYS A 157 -9.07 27.17 35.06
CA LYS A 157 -10.52 27.07 34.78
C LYS A 157 -11.27 28.37 35.10
N SER A 158 -10.60 29.37 35.69
CA SER A 158 -11.18 30.66 36.06
C SER A 158 -11.57 31.55 34.86
N ASN A 159 -11.07 31.26 33.66
CA ASN A 159 -11.27 32.09 32.45
C ASN A 159 -12.24 31.51 31.41
N ARG A 160 -13.21 30.66 31.79
CA ARG A 160 -14.20 30.11 30.84
C ARG A 160 -15.64 30.47 31.23
N MET A 161 -16.30 31.24 30.35
CA MET A 161 -17.71 31.65 30.48
C MET A 161 -18.67 30.59 29.91
N ALA A 162 -19.91 30.57 30.40
CA ALA A 162 -20.94 29.58 30.05
C ALA A 162 -21.56 29.78 28.65
N HIS A 163 -22.12 28.69 28.12
CA HIS A 163 -22.54 28.44 26.72
C HIS A 163 -23.62 29.37 26.11
N ASP A 164 -24.12 30.36 26.85
CA ASP A 164 -25.17 31.28 26.37
C ASP A 164 -24.99 32.70 26.93
N ASP A 165 -23.75 33.18 27.08
CA ASP A 165 -23.58 34.59 27.45
C ASP A 165 -23.91 35.47 26.23
N SER A 166 -25.09 36.10 26.30
CA SER A 166 -25.57 37.07 25.31
C SER A 166 -24.51 38.15 25.05
N LYS A 167 -23.62 38.41 26.03
CA LYS A 167 -22.52 39.36 25.92
C LYS A 167 -21.54 39.09 24.79
N ILE A 168 -21.25 37.86 24.37
CA ILE A 168 -20.30 37.63 23.26
C ILE A 168 -20.98 37.89 21.90
N LYS A 169 -22.22 37.40 21.73
CA LYS A 169 -23.01 37.71 20.52
C LYS A 169 -23.34 39.19 20.45
N ASP A 170 -23.68 39.81 21.58
CA ASP A 170 -23.97 41.23 21.70
C ASP A 170 -22.70 42.07 21.53
N GLU A 171 -21.54 41.66 22.03
CA GLU A 171 -20.27 42.38 21.85
C GLU A 171 -19.75 42.24 20.41
N VAL A 172 -19.90 41.09 19.76
CA VAL A 172 -19.59 40.94 18.32
C VAL A 172 -20.55 41.78 17.49
N LYS A 173 -21.86 41.76 17.80
CA LYS A 173 -22.87 42.57 17.11
C LYS A 173 -22.68 44.07 17.37
N ARG A 174 -22.27 44.45 18.58
CA ARG A 174 -21.96 45.83 19.01
C ARG A 174 -20.65 46.31 18.39
N ARG A 175 -19.61 45.47 18.30
CA ARG A 175 -18.35 45.81 17.61
C ARG A 175 -18.54 45.89 16.11
N ASN A 176 -19.32 45.00 15.51
CA ASN A 176 -19.70 45.09 14.10
C ASN A 176 -20.53 46.35 13.83
N LYS A 177 -21.48 46.71 14.73
CA LYS A 177 -22.26 47.95 14.63
C LYS A 177 -21.39 49.20 14.81
N ALA A 178 -20.53 49.25 15.84
CA ALA A 178 -19.66 50.38 16.11
C ALA A 178 -18.58 50.56 15.03
N PHE A 179 -18.09 49.48 14.43
CA PHE A 179 -17.19 49.52 13.29
C PHE A 179 -17.90 50.04 12.04
N LYS A 180 -19.16 49.60 11.80
CA LYS A 180 -20.03 50.15 10.74
C LYS A 180 -20.23 51.64 10.94
N ASP A 181 -20.67 52.06 12.13
CA ASP A 181 -21.01 53.46 12.44
C ASP A 181 -19.80 54.40 12.36
N LYS A 182 -18.58 53.89 12.61
CA LYS A 182 -17.33 54.67 12.56
C LYS A 182 -16.72 54.80 11.15
N HIS A 183 -17.16 53.96 10.20
CA HIS A 183 -16.64 53.94 8.83
C HIS A 183 -17.75 54.08 7.76
N LEU A 184 -18.99 54.37 8.19
CA LEU A 184 -20.11 54.75 7.35
C LEU A 184 -20.13 56.27 7.19
N ASP A 185 -19.97 56.74 5.94
CA ASP A 185 -20.31 58.12 5.60
C ASP A 185 -21.83 58.22 5.39
N THR A 186 -22.54 58.88 6.31
CA THR A 186 -24.00 59.13 6.23
C THR A 186 -24.31 60.43 5.48
N GLY A 187 -23.58 60.72 4.40
CA GLY A 187 -23.71 61.96 3.62
C GLY A 187 -24.69 61.94 2.44
N GLY A 188 -25.48 60.88 2.23
CA GLY A 188 -26.39 60.79 1.08
C GLY A 188 -27.70 60.08 1.41
N ASN A 189 -28.81 60.69 0.98
CA ASN A 189 -30.21 60.33 1.29
C ASN A 189 -30.72 58.99 0.74
N ASP A 190 -29.87 57.97 0.57
CA ASP A 190 -30.31 56.61 0.21
C ASP A 190 -29.62 55.48 0.98
N GLY A 191 -28.63 55.74 1.84
CA GLY A 191 -28.03 54.70 2.70
C GLY A 191 -27.53 53.46 1.93
N THR A 192 -27.22 53.58 0.64
CA THR A 192 -26.72 52.47 -0.18
C THR A 192 -25.23 52.60 -0.45
N TRP A 193 -24.51 51.52 -0.20
CA TRP A 193 -23.08 51.40 -0.47
C TRP A 193 -22.80 51.66 -1.95
N ARG A 194 -21.90 52.60 -2.26
CA ARG A 194 -21.23 52.67 -3.57
C ARG A 194 -20.11 51.62 -3.62
N VAL A 195 -20.48 50.35 -3.55
CA VAL A 195 -19.65 49.26 -4.09
C VAL A 195 -20.27 48.95 -5.44
N GLN A 196 -19.50 49.11 -6.53
CA GLN A 196 -19.93 48.58 -7.82
C GLN A 196 -20.24 47.10 -7.61
N LYS A 197 -21.50 46.73 -7.74
CA LYS A 197 -21.96 45.34 -7.76
C LYS A 197 -21.40 44.69 -9.03
N SER A 198 -20.12 44.31 -9.01
CA SER A 198 -19.77 43.06 -9.69
C SER A 198 -20.39 41.93 -8.85
N GLU A 199 -20.80 40.85 -9.48
CA GLU A 199 -21.47 39.72 -8.81
C GLU A 199 -20.54 38.92 -7.85
N GLN A 200 -19.43 39.52 -7.40
CA GLN A 200 -18.36 38.87 -6.63
C GLN A 200 -18.29 39.40 -5.19
N LYS A 201 -18.01 38.48 -4.26
CA LYS A 201 -17.99 38.70 -2.81
C LYS A 201 -16.75 39.49 -2.39
N THR A 202 -16.91 40.55 -1.60
CA THR A 202 -15.77 41.34 -1.09
C THR A 202 -15.12 40.66 0.12
N TRP A 203 -13.87 41.01 0.44
CA TRP A 203 -13.22 40.51 1.66
C TRP A 203 -14.02 40.87 2.94
N MET A 204 -14.73 42.00 2.96
CA MET A 204 -15.60 42.38 4.06
C MET A 204 -16.82 41.46 4.17
N ASP A 205 -17.41 41.07 3.04
CA ASP A 205 -18.52 40.10 3.02
C ASP A 205 -18.10 38.74 3.57
N MET A 206 -16.83 38.36 3.42
CA MET A 206 -16.30 37.10 3.99
C MET A 206 -16.14 37.16 5.51
N VAL A 207 -15.75 38.32 6.06
CA VAL A 207 -15.54 38.50 7.51
C VAL A 207 -16.86 38.68 8.27
N PHE A 208 -17.84 39.37 7.68
CA PHE A 208 -19.04 39.81 8.40
C PHE A 208 -20.31 39.00 8.12
N ASN A 209 -20.36 38.20 7.05
CA ASN A 209 -21.52 37.35 6.76
C ASN A 209 -21.37 35.94 7.33
N SER A 210 -22.49 35.23 7.46
CA SER A 210 -22.49 33.81 7.81
C SER A 210 -21.73 32.98 6.77
N VAL A 211 -21.02 31.96 7.23
CA VAL A 211 -20.29 31.05 6.34
C VAL A 211 -21.29 30.20 5.52
N PRO A 212 -21.00 29.92 4.24
CA PRO A 212 -21.96 29.30 3.33
C PRO A 212 -22.25 27.83 3.67
N TYR A 213 -21.27 27.11 4.23
CA TYR A 213 -21.40 25.69 4.56
C TYR A 213 -22.25 25.39 5.80
N ASP A 214 -22.74 26.42 6.51
CA ASP A 214 -23.78 26.32 7.56
C ASP A 214 -25.19 26.16 6.98
N ALA A 215 -25.36 26.33 5.66
CA ALA A 215 -26.67 26.27 5.02
C ALA A 215 -27.25 24.84 5.08
N THR A 216 -28.45 24.70 5.64
CA THR A 216 -29.20 23.44 5.68
C THR A 216 -30.48 23.47 4.83
N LYS A 217 -30.97 24.67 4.50
CA LYS A 217 -32.16 24.90 3.67
C LYS A 217 -31.89 24.47 2.22
N GLY A 218 -32.85 23.79 1.58
CA GLY A 218 -32.72 23.32 0.20
C GLY A 218 -32.08 21.93 0.05
N SER A 219 -31.55 21.35 1.13
CA SER A 219 -30.92 20.01 1.14
C SER A 219 -31.86 18.87 0.70
N VAL A 220 -33.12 18.89 1.14
CA VAL A 220 -34.13 17.87 0.77
C VAL A 220 -34.37 17.82 -0.75
N ALA A 221 -34.34 18.98 -1.42
CA ALA A 221 -34.58 19.08 -2.86
C ALA A 221 -33.46 18.44 -3.70
N ILE A 222 -32.28 18.23 -3.13
CA ILE A 222 -31.14 17.55 -3.77
C ILE A 222 -30.91 16.14 -3.21
N GLY A 223 -31.88 15.60 -2.46
CA GLY A 223 -31.81 14.25 -1.88
C GLY A 223 -30.86 14.13 -0.69
N LEU A 224 -30.50 15.24 -0.05
CA LEU A 224 -29.52 15.27 1.04
C LEU A 224 -30.21 15.57 2.37
N ASN A 225 -29.95 14.77 3.40
CA ASN A 225 -30.45 15.01 4.75
C ASN A 225 -29.36 15.71 5.58
N MET A 226 -29.48 17.01 5.83
CA MET A 226 -28.50 17.78 6.62
C MET A 226 -28.69 17.65 8.15
N GLU A 227 -29.75 16.97 8.62
CA GLU A 227 -29.98 16.71 10.05
C GLU A 227 -29.98 17.97 10.96
N GLY A 228 -30.32 19.14 10.41
CA GLY A 228 -30.46 20.39 11.15
C GLY A 228 -29.17 20.79 11.86
N GLY A 229 -29.17 20.79 13.20
CA GLY A 229 -28.00 21.13 14.01
C GLY A 229 -26.79 20.19 13.82
N TYR A 230 -26.99 19.00 13.26
CA TYR A 230 -25.93 18.02 13.03
C TYR A 230 -25.24 18.13 11.66
N HIS A 231 -25.55 19.14 10.85
CA HIS A 231 -24.95 19.31 9.52
C HIS A 231 -23.42 19.35 9.52
N ARG A 232 -22.79 19.75 10.64
CA ARG A 232 -21.35 19.92 10.76
C ARG A 232 -20.53 18.68 10.43
N TYR A 233 -21.01 17.47 10.75
CA TYR A 233 -20.28 16.24 10.40
C TYR A 233 -20.44 15.84 8.93
N LYS A 234 -21.34 16.49 8.19
CA LYS A 234 -21.63 16.23 6.77
C LYS A 234 -20.88 17.16 5.83
N THR A 235 -20.37 18.29 6.33
CA THR A 235 -19.67 19.31 5.54
C THR A 235 -18.22 19.47 5.97
N LEU A 236 -17.31 19.43 4.99
CA LEU A 236 -15.87 19.54 5.23
C LEU A 236 -15.47 20.91 5.78
N GLY A 237 -16.31 21.93 5.62
CA GLY A 237 -16.09 23.27 6.19
C GLY A 237 -15.99 23.30 7.72
N HIS A 238 -16.62 22.34 8.43
CA HIS A 238 -16.47 22.22 9.90
C HIS A 238 -15.45 21.15 10.31
N ASP A 239 -14.77 20.50 9.38
CA ASP A 239 -13.71 19.57 9.74
C ASP A 239 -12.52 20.34 10.34
N PRO A 240 -12.02 20.00 11.54
CA PRO A 240 -10.93 20.76 12.17
C PRO A 240 -9.61 20.79 11.38
N MET A 241 -9.40 19.86 10.44
CA MET A 241 -8.24 19.81 9.56
C MET A 241 -8.60 20.24 8.13
N LEU A 242 -9.57 19.56 7.52
CA LEU A 242 -9.95 19.78 6.13
C LEU A 242 -10.69 21.11 5.94
N GLY A 243 -11.30 21.67 6.99
CA GLY A 243 -11.98 22.97 6.96
C GLY A 243 -11.04 24.14 6.65
N TRP A 244 -9.74 24.04 6.94
CA TRP A 244 -8.77 25.06 6.53
C TRP A 244 -8.61 25.17 5.02
N ILE A 245 -8.85 24.07 4.30
CA ILE A 245 -8.84 24.04 2.83
C ILE A 245 -10.26 24.28 2.33
N PHE A 246 -11.19 23.38 2.63
CA PHE A 246 -12.53 23.41 2.07
C PHE A 246 -13.40 24.51 2.64
N GLY A 247 -13.31 24.80 3.94
CA GLY A 247 -14.07 25.90 4.55
C GLY A 247 -13.63 27.27 4.05
N THR A 248 -12.33 27.52 3.96
CA THR A 248 -11.76 28.73 3.34
C THR A 248 -12.23 28.88 1.89
N THR A 249 -12.10 27.82 1.10
CA THR A 249 -12.55 27.78 -0.30
C THR A 249 -14.07 27.96 -0.43
N ASN A 250 -14.85 27.36 0.47
CA ASN A 250 -16.30 27.49 0.50
C ASN A 250 -16.73 28.92 0.80
N ILE A 251 -16.08 29.60 1.75
CA ILE A 251 -16.33 31.02 2.07
C ILE A 251 -16.08 31.92 0.86
N MET A 252 -14.99 31.70 0.13
CA MET A 252 -14.62 32.49 -1.06
C MET A 252 -15.58 32.28 -2.24
N THR A 253 -16.12 31.07 -2.40
CA THR A 253 -16.89 30.68 -3.59
C THR A 253 -18.40 30.56 -3.36
N ASP A 254 -18.89 30.86 -2.15
CA ASP A 254 -20.28 30.62 -1.74
C ASP A 254 -20.73 29.19 -2.06
N THR A 255 -19.94 28.22 -1.62
CA THR A 255 -20.24 26.80 -1.78
C THR A 255 -20.28 26.10 -0.42
N LEU A 256 -20.79 24.88 -0.40
CA LEU A 256 -20.53 23.92 0.67
C LEU A 256 -19.86 22.69 0.06
N THR A 257 -18.90 22.07 0.74
CA THR A 257 -18.32 20.80 0.31
C THR A 257 -18.72 19.69 1.27
N LEU A 258 -19.25 18.59 0.73
CA LEU A 258 -19.66 17.41 1.50
C LEU A 258 -18.47 16.45 1.72
N ASN A 259 -18.63 15.48 2.62
CA ASN A 259 -17.65 14.40 2.85
C ASN A 259 -17.29 13.61 1.58
N SER A 260 -18.18 13.57 0.59
CA SER A 260 -17.97 12.97 -0.73
C SER A 260 -17.12 13.82 -1.68
N PHE A 261 -16.59 14.96 -1.22
CA PHE A 261 -15.91 15.99 -2.01
C PHE A 261 -16.77 16.69 -3.08
N LEU A 262 -18.06 16.36 -3.15
CA LEU A 262 -18.99 17.07 -4.01
C LEU A 262 -19.39 18.40 -3.35
N SER A 263 -19.29 19.50 -4.11
CA SER A 263 -19.68 20.82 -3.63
C SER A 263 -20.97 21.30 -4.28
N TYR A 264 -21.73 22.11 -3.55
CA TYR A 264 -22.98 22.72 -4.02
C TYR A 264 -22.95 24.24 -3.83
N ARG A 265 -23.50 24.98 -4.79
CA ARG A 265 -23.59 26.44 -4.70
C ARG A 265 -24.64 26.84 -3.67
N ILE A 266 -24.29 27.84 -2.86
CA ILE A 266 -25.15 28.48 -1.88
C ILE A 266 -25.64 29.82 -2.42
N LYS A 267 -26.94 30.06 -2.35
CA LYS A 267 -27.53 31.37 -2.60
C LYS A 267 -28.43 31.74 -1.43
N LYS A 268 -28.15 32.88 -0.79
CA LYS A 268 -28.93 33.36 0.39
C LYS A 268 -29.11 32.27 1.46
N MET A 269 -28.02 31.60 1.84
CA MET A 269 -28.03 30.48 2.82
C MET A 269 -28.97 29.31 2.45
N THR A 270 -29.21 29.11 1.16
CA THR A 270 -29.98 27.98 0.61
C THR A 270 -29.10 27.20 -0.35
N ILE A 271 -29.03 25.88 -0.14
CA ILE A 271 -28.36 24.94 -1.03
C ILE A 271 -29.14 24.85 -2.33
N THR A 272 -28.44 25.07 -3.45
CA THR A 272 -29.01 24.93 -4.79
C THR A 272 -28.64 23.58 -5.39
N ASN A 273 -29.30 23.18 -6.48
CA ASN A 273 -28.95 21.96 -7.23
C ASN A 273 -27.71 22.15 -8.15
N GLN A 274 -27.02 23.30 -8.06
CA GLN A 274 -25.83 23.56 -8.86
C GLN A 274 -24.62 22.89 -8.20
N LYS A 275 -24.15 21.81 -8.81
CA LYS A 275 -22.94 21.09 -8.41
C LYS A 275 -21.69 21.85 -8.86
N VAL A 276 -20.67 21.87 -8.01
CA VAL A 276 -19.34 22.41 -8.28
C VAL A 276 -18.32 21.32 -7.96
N TYR A 277 -17.56 20.89 -8.97
CA TYR A 277 -16.50 19.89 -8.79
C TYR A 277 -15.21 20.54 -8.32
N LEU A 278 -14.33 19.77 -7.68
CA LEU A 278 -13.10 20.31 -7.06
C LEU A 278 -12.23 21.16 -8.02
N PRO A 279 -11.98 20.76 -9.29
CA PRO A 279 -11.17 21.59 -10.18
C PRO A 279 -11.78 22.99 -10.38
N ASN A 280 -13.08 23.06 -10.62
CA ASN A 280 -13.81 24.32 -10.77
C ASN A 280 -13.84 25.11 -9.45
N LEU A 281 -14.01 24.44 -8.31
CA LEU A 281 -14.01 25.05 -6.99
C LEU A 281 -12.68 25.77 -6.69
N PHE A 282 -11.55 25.13 -6.98
CA PHE A 282 -10.23 25.72 -6.79
C PHE A 282 -9.91 26.78 -7.86
N GLN A 283 -10.39 26.60 -9.09
CA GLN A 283 -10.27 27.61 -10.13
C GLN A 283 -11.02 28.89 -9.74
N GLU A 284 -12.27 28.79 -9.32
CA GLU A 284 -13.06 29.94 -8.86
C GLU A 284 -12.44 30.61 -7.62
N SER A 285 -11.87 29.81 -6.71
CA SER A 285 -11.11 30.34 -5.56
C SER A 285 -9.91 31.17 -6.03
N LYS A 286 -9.16 30.68 -7.02
CA LYS A 286 -8.05 31.40 -7.63
C LYS A 286 -8.53 32.69 -8.30
N GLU A 287 -9.63 32.65 -9.03
CA GLU A 287 -10.22 33.85 -9.67
C GLU A 287 -10.61 34.91 -8.62
N VAL A 288 -11.18 34.50 -7.48
CA VAL A 288 -11.49 35.41 -6.36
C VAL A 288 -10.22 36.05 -5.78
N ILE A 289 -9.13 35.27 -5.64
CA ILE A 289 -7.85 35.75 -5.13
C ILE A 289 -7.17 36.71 -6.12
N ASP A 290 -7.19 36.37 -7.41
CA ASP A 290 -6.61 37.19 -8.47
C ASP A 290 -7.34 38.54 -8.58
N ASN A 291 -8.65 38.57 -8.31
CA ASN A 291 -9.46 39.80 -8.30
C ASN A 291 -9.21 40.67 -7.07
N ASP A 292 -9.10 40.07 -5.87
CA ASP A 292 -8.73 40.77 -4.64
C ASP A 292 -7.95 39.85 -3.70
N PHE A 293 -6.65 40.10 -3.56
CA PHE A 293 -5.77 39.27 -2.73
C PHE A 293 -6.15 39.29 -1.24
N HIS A 294 -6.91 40.29 -0.77
CA HIS A 294 -7.39 40.35 0.62
C HIS A 294 -8.49 39.32 0.91
N CYS A 295 -9.14 38.77 -0.11
CA CYS A 295 -10.18 37.75 0.05
C CYS A 295 -9.65 36.46 0.69
N LEU A 296 -8.43 36.03 0.34
CA LEU A 296 -7.83 34.84 0.96
C LEU A 296 -7.58 34.99 2.46
N PRO A 297 -6.82 36.00 2.95
CA PRO A 297 -6.62 36.18 4.37
C PRO A 297 -7.94 36.47 5.11
N ALA A 298 -8.90 37.16 4.48
CA ALA A 298 -10.24 37.35 5.05
C ALA A 298 -11.03 36.04 5.20
N ALA A 299 -11.01 35.16 4.20
CA ALA A 299 -11.66 33.86 4.25
C ALA A 299 -10.98 32.92 5.26
N VAL A 300 -9.64 32.93 5.34
CA VAL A 300 -8.87 32.17 6.35
C VAL A 300 -9.19 32.68 7.75
N PHE A 301 -9.27 34.01 7.93
CA PHE A 301 -9.66 34.62 9.21
C PHE A 301 -11.10 34.24 9.59
N ALA A 302 -12.05 34.38 8.67
CA ALA A 302 -13.44 34.00 8.89
C ALA A 302 -13.58 32.51 9.22
N GLN A 303 -12.86 31.64 8.52
CA GLN A 303 -12.79 30.21 8.81
C GLN A 303 -12.25 29.93 10.22
N GLY A 304 -11.17 30.61 10.62
CA GLY A 304 -10.58 30.48 11.94
C GLY A 304 -11.54 30.93 13.06
N VAL A 305 -12.22 32.06 12.87
CA VAL A 305 -13.24 32.56 13.80
C VAL A 305 -14.43 31.59 13.88
N HIS A 306 -14.88 31.07 12.75
CA HIS A 306 -16.02 30.15 12.68
C HIS A 306 -15.74 28.82 13.38
N LEU A 307 -14.63 28.15 13.04
CA LEU A 307 -14.19 26.93 13.73
C LEU A 307 -14.01 27.16 15.23
N LYS A 308 -13.44 28.31 15.62
CA LYS A 308 -13.24 28.65 17.04
C LYS A 308 -14.56 28.86 17.77
N SER A 309 -15.56 29.43 17.12
CA SER A 309 -16.88 29.63 17.69
C SER A 309 -17.65 28.31 17.84
N ASP A 310 -17.54 27.41 16.85
CA ASP A 310 -18.18 26.09 16.84
C ASP A 310 -17.55 25.12 17.85
N GLU A 311 -16.22 25.18 18.02
CA GLU A 311 -15.44 24.39 18.99
C GLU A 311 -16.05 24.50 20.40
N TYR A 312 -16.54 25.68 20.80
CA TYR A 312 -17.10 25.90 22.14
C TYR A 312 -18.62 25.70 22.25
N THR A 313 -19.28 25.19 21.22
CA THR A 313 -20.73 24.91 21.28
C THR A 313 -21.05 23.55 21.91
N LYS A 314 -22.27 23.36 22.45
CA LYS A 314 -22.76 22.08 23.01
C LYS A 314 -22.67 20.88 22.05
N LEU A 315 -22.62 21.14 20.74
CA LEU A 315 -22.46 20.10 19.71
C LEU A 315 -21.00 19.94 19.27
N GLY A 316 -20.14 20.93 19.53
CA GLY A 316 -18.72 20.90 19.17
C GLY A 316 -18.46 20.81 17.67
N LEU A 317 -17.27 20.32 17.32
CA LEU A 317 -16.85 20.04 15.95
C LEU A 317 -16.77 18.51 15.73
N PRO A 318 -16.96 18.00 14.51
CA PRO A 318 -16.79 16.58 14.23
C PRO A 318 -15.35 16.10 14.40
N VAL A 319 -15.16 14.79 14.60
CA VAL A 319 -13.83 14.17 14.63
C VAL A 319 -13.09 14.45 13.30
N PRO A 320 -11.85 14.97 13.33
CA PRO A 320 -11.11 15.31 12.12
C PRO A 320 -10.98 14.15 11.15
N VAL A 321 -11.20 14.42 9.86
CA VAL A 321 -11.04 13.53 8.70
C VAL A 321 -12.02 12.33 8.69
N LEU A 322 -12.69 12.02 9.81
CA LEU A 322 -13.52 10.82 9.95
C LEU A 322 -14.74 10.83 9.02
N GLY A 323 -15.31 12.01 8.74
CA GLY A 323 -16.43 12.15 7.80
C GLY A 323 -16.12 11.61 6.41
N VAL A 324 -14.89 11.81 5.92
CA VAL A 324 -14.41 11.33 4.61
C VAL A 324 -14.28 9.81 4.58
N PHE A 325 -13.78 9.21 5.67
CA PHE A 325 -13.58 7.75 5.75
C PHE A 325 -14.86 6.98 6.08
N SER A 326 -15.70 7.53 6.96
CA SER A 326 -16.94 6.90 7.38
C SER A 326 -17.91 7.93 7.96
N GLU A 327 -18.76 8.50 7.10
CA GLU A 327 -19.83 9.40 7.52
C GLU A 327 -20.77 8.76 8.56
N LYS A 328 -21.07 7.45 8.42
CA LYS A 328 -21.91 6.71 9.38
C LYS A 328 -21.28 6.64 10.78
N LEU A 329 -19.96 6.44 10.85
CA LEU A 329 -19.24 6.39 12.12
C LEU A 329 -19.05 7.80 12.70
N ALA A 330 -18.73 8.79 11.85
CA ALA A 330 -18.67 10.20 12.22
C ALA A 330 -20.00 10.67 12.82
N GLY A 331 -21.11 10.36 12.15
CA GLY A 331 -22.45 10.66 12.64
C GLY A 331 -22.74 9.99 13.99
N LYS A 332 -22.48 8.68 14.15
CA LYS A 332 -22.70 7.98 15.43
C LYS A 332 -21.92 8.59 16.59
N LEU A 333 -20.63 8.90 16.39
CA LEU A 333 -19.78 9.49 17.41
C LEU A 333 -20.22 10.92 17.75
N TYR A 334 -20.52 11.73 16.72
CA TYR A 334 -20.97 13.11 16.90
C TYR A 334 -22.34 13.19 17.60
N HIS A 335 -23.29 12.28 17.30
CA HIS A 335 -24.57 12.15 18.02
C HIS A 335 -24.41 11.66 19.47
N SER A 336 -23.39 10.86 19.76
CA SER A 336 -23.06 10.44 21.12
C SER A 336 -22.34 11.52 21.95
N GLN A 337 -22.25 12.75 21.44
CA GLN A 337 -21.50 13.87 22.02
C GLN A 337 -20.00 13.59 22.16
N TYR A 338 -19.48 12.68 21.34
CA TYR A 338 -18.06 12.41 21.18
C TYR A 338 -17.53 13.24 20.00
N ASP A 339 -17.15 14.48 20.30
CA ASP A 339 -16.76 15.52 19.34
C ASP A 339 -15.22 15.69 19.26
N ALA A 340 -14.74 16.64 18.47
CA ALA A 340 -13.33 16.97 18.32
C ALA A 340 -12.68 17.37 19.65
N LEU A 341 -13.43 17.94 20.60
CA LEU A 341 -12.93 18.30 21.92
C LEU A 341 -12.87 17.09 22.85
N CYS A 342 -13.81 16.15 22.77
CA CYS A 342 -13.78 14.85 23.46
C CYS A 342 -12.62 14.00 22.94
N LEU A 343 -12.47 13.88 21.61
CA LEU A 343 -11.28 13.29 21.01
C LEU A 343 -10.02 14.06 21.39
N ALA A 344 -9.99 15.40 21.34
CA ALA A 344 -8.82 16.18 21.74
C ALA A 344 -8.59 16.17 23.26
N LYS A 345 -9.56 15.76 24.08
CA LYS A 345 -9.45 15.59 25.54
C LYS A 345 -8.93 14.20 25.86
N ASP A 346 -9.37 13.18 25.13
CA ASP A 346 -8.87 11.80 25.22
C ASP A 346 -7.52 11.63 24.49
N ALA A 347 -7.25 12.47 23.49
CA ALA A 347 -6.02 12.52 22.69
C ALA A 347 -5.12 13.71 23.03
N LYS A 348 -5.36 14.46 24.12
CA LYS A 348 -4.75 15.79 24.39
C LYS A 348 -3.23 15.81 24.45
N LYS A 349 -2.58 14.65 24.55
CA LYS A 349 -1.11 14.51 24.48
C LYS A 349 -0.65 13.29 23.70
N VAL A 350 -1.48 12.26 23.60
CA VAL A 350 -1.24 11.05 22.79
C VAL A 350 -1.46 11.31 21.29
N GLY A 351 -2.43 12.15 20.91
CA GLY A 351 -2.78 12.39 19.50
C GLY A 351 -1.82 13.34 18.77
N ALA A 352 -1.37 14.41 19.43
CA ALA A 352 -0.47 15.40 18.82
C ALA A 352 0.85 14.77 18.38
N SER A 353 1.44 13.91 19.22
CA SER A 353 2.65 13.18 18.84
C SER A 353 2.41 12.20 17.70
N ALA A 354 1.28 11.48 17.71
CA ALA A 354 0.94 10.55 16.64
C ALA A 354 0.81 11.31 15.29
N VAL A 355 0.14 12.47 15.27
CA VAL A 355 0.00 13.31 14.07
C VAL A 355 1.36 13.82 13.58
N ILE A 356 2.20 14.36 14.48
CA ILE A 356 3.54 14.83 14.10
C ILE A 356 4.40 13.66 13.59
N SER A 357 4.31 12.48 14.22
CA SER A 357 4.99 11.26 13.78
C SER A 357 4.58 10.86 12.36
N ILE A 358 3.29 10.95 12.03
CA ILE A 358 2.76 10.66 10.69
C ILE A 358 3.25 11.69 9.68
N ILE A 359 3.27 12.98 10.02
CA ILE A 359 3.78 14.05 9.15
C ILE A 359 5.27 13.83 8.85
N ILE A 360 6.08 13.55 9.87
CA ILE A 360 7.50 13.23 9.67
C ILE A 360 7.66 12.01 8.76
N ASN A 361 6.89 10.94 9.00
CA ASN A 361 6.92 9.75 8.15
C ASN A 361 6.54 10.06 6.70
N MET A 362 5.55 10.93 6.49
CA MET A 362 5.10 11.34 5.16
C MET A 362 6.19 12.15 4.45
N ILE A 363 6.79 13.14 5.13
CA ILE A 363 7.89 13.94 4.58
C ILE A 363 9.06 13.02 4.21
N ILE A 364 9.50 12.15 5.12
CA ILE A 364 10.60 11.22 4.87
C ILE A 364 10.26 10.26 3.72
N GLY A 365 9.05 9.70 3.68
CA GLY A 365 8.63 8.79 2.62
C GLY A 365 8.61 9.45 1.24
N LEU A 366 8.04 10.66 1.15
CA LEU A 366 8.01 11.44 -0.10
C LEU A 366 9.43 11.87 -0.52
N SER A 367 10.21 12.42 0.41
CA SER A 367 11.58 12.87 0.14
C SER A 367 12.48 11.71 -0.27
N HIS A 368 12.38 10.55 0.38
CA HIS A 368 13.10 9.35 -0.02
C HIS A 368 12.65 8.89 -1.41
N GLY A 369 11.35 8.86 -1.68
CA GLY A 369 10.79 8.50 -2.99
C GLY A 369 11.33 9.31 -4.17
N LEU A 370 11.79 10.55 -3.96
CA LEU A 370 12.44 11.37 -5.00
C LEU A 370 13.82 10.84 -5.44
N PHE A 371 14.44 9.96 -4.67
CA PHE A 371 15.73 9.34 -4.96
C PHE A 371 15.59 7.95 -5.61
N TYR A 372 14.37 7.57 -6.00
CA TYR A 372 14.13 6.31 -6.70
C TYR A 372 14.71 6.33 -8.11
N ASP A 373 15.51 5.32 -8.46
CA ASP A 373 15.95 5.05 -9.81
C ASP A 373 15.72 3.57 -10.17
N GLU A 374 14.80 3.32 -11.11
CA GLU A 374 14.43 1.98 -11.57
C GLU A 374 15.63 1.12 -12.00
N LYS A 375 16.67 1.73 -12.58
CA LYS A 375 17.85 1.00 -13.06
C LYS A 375 18.70 0.43 -11.93
N THR A 376 18.78 1.14 -10.80
CA THR A 376 19.64 0.78 -9.68
C THR A 376 18.87 0.11 -8.55
N ASP A 377 17.58 0.41 -8.45
CA ASP A 377 16.74 0.01 -7.32
C ASP A 377 15.73 -1.10 -7.64
N GLY A 378 15.57 -1.45 -8.92
CA GLY A 378 14.59 -2.44 -9.35
C GLY A 378 13.17 -1.90 -9.27
N THR A 379 12.21 -2.75 -8.91
CA THR A 379 10.80 -2.37 -8.88
C THR A 379 10.49 -1.38 -7.76
N LYS A 380 9.44 -0.58 -7.96
CA LYS A 380 8.97 0.38 -6.93
C LYS A 380 8.65 -0.30 -5.60
N ASP A 381 8.13 -1.52 -5.61
CA ASP A 381 7.79 -2.24 -4.38
C ASP A 381 9.04 -2.63 -3.57
N LEU A 382 10.14 -3.00 -4.24
CA LEU A 382 11.42 -3.26 -3.59
C LEU A 382 12.01 -1.99 -2.97
N TYR A 383 11.87 -0.84 -3.65
CA TYR A 383 12.26 0.46 -3.10
C TYR A 383 11.37 0.89 -1.93
N GLU A 384 10.06 0.64 -2.03
CA GLU A 384 9.10 0.90 -0.96
C GLU A 384 9.42 0.05 0.27
N ALA A 385 9.87 -1.19 0.11
CA ALA A 385 10.33 -2.02 1.22
C ALA A 385 11.51 -1.37 1.97
N ARG A 386 12.47 -0.75 1.27
CA ARG A 386 13.56 0.02 1.92
C ARG A 386 13.03 1.27 2.62
N THR A 387 12.12 1.99 1.99
CA THR A 387 11.43 3.17 2.57
C THR A 387 10.72 2.80 3.88
N ARG A 388 9.96 1.70 3.88
CA ARG A 388 9.25 1.20 5.05
C ARG A 388 10.20 0.76 6.16
N LYS A 389 11.36 0.15 5.83
CA LYS A 389 12.41 -0.13 6.82
C LYS A 389 12.94 1.15 7.49
N ILE A 390 13.19 2.21 6.72
CA ILE A 390 13.61 3.51 7.26
C ILE A 390 12.58 4.04 8.27
N LEU A 391 11.30 4.07 7.87
CA LEU A 391 10.22 4.56 8.72
C LEU A 391 10.04 3.69 9.97
N MET A 392 10.05 2.37 9.80
CA MET A 392 9.91 1.43 10.92
C MET A 392 11.07 1.56 11.91
N TYR A 393 12.32 1.52 11.44
CA TYR A 393 13.50 1.61 12.32
C TYR A 393 13.59 2.96 13.02
N SER A 394 13.34 4.07 12.33
CA SER A 394 13.36 5.41 12.96
C SER A 394 12.32 5.53 14.07
N ASN A 395 11.10 5.02 13.86
CA ASN A 395 10.06 5.03 14.89
C ASN A 395 10.41 4.12 16.08
N VAL A 396 10.95 2.91 15.83
CA VAL A 396 11.41 1.99 16.88
C VAL A 396 12.53 2.62 17.71
N ILE A 397 13.53 3.21 17.08
CA ILE A 397 14.66 3.85 17.77
C ILE A 397 14.17 5.04 18.60
N ALA A 398 13.35 5.91 18.02
CA ALA A 398 12.82 7.09 18.72
C ALA A 398 11.96 6.70 19.92
N SER A 399 11.06 5.72 19.77
CA SER A 399 10.19 5.24 20.84
C SER A 399 10.97 4.53 21.96
N SER A 400 11.95 3.68 21.60
CA SER A 400 12.82 3.04 22.58
C SER A 400 13.65 4.08 23.35
N SER A 401 14.14 5.11 22.65
CA SER A 401 14.87 6.23 23.26
C SER A 401 13.99 7.04 24.21
N ASN A 402 12.73 7.30 23.85
CA ASN A 402 11.77 7.96 24.73
C ASN A 402 11.50 7.13 26.00
N LEU A 403 11.30 5.81 25.87
CA LEU A 403 11.11 4.91 27.01
C LEU A 403 12.32 4.95 27.96
N ILE A 404 13.55 4.88 27.41
CA ILE A 404 14.79 5.01 28.20
C ILE A 404 14.86 6.37 28.89
N ALA A 405 14.53 7.46 28.19
CA ALA A 405 14.53 8.81 28.75
C ALA A 405 13.52 8.97 29.89
N VAL A 406 12.31 8.41 29.75
CA VAL A 406 11.28 8.38 30.80
C VAL A 406 11.79 7.61 32.03
N TYR A 407 12.43 6.46 31.82
CA TYR A 407 12.99 5.65 32.89
C TYR A 407 14.10 6.39 33.66
N ILE A 408 15.06 6.99 32.96
CA ILE A 408 16.18 7.73 33.57
C ILE A 408 15.68 8.97 34.32
N THR A 409 14.76 9.73 33.72
CA THR A 409 14.22 10.96 34.33
C THR A 409 13.19 10.69 35.42
N LYS A 410 12.74 9.45 35.57
CA LYS A 410 11.64 9.03 36.47
C LYS A 410 10.37 9.88 36.30
N ASN A 411 10.17 10.47 35.11
CA ASN A 411 9.02 11.32 34.82
C ASN A 411 8.10 10.63 33.79
N PRO A 412 7.08 9.88 34.22
CA PRO A 412 6.15 9.22 33.31
C PRO A 412 5.35 10.21 32.44
N LYS A 413 5.35 11.50 32.81
CA LYS A 413 4.73 12.57 32.04
C LYS A 413 5.51 12.94 30.77
N LYS A 414 6.71 12.39 30.56
CA LYS A 414 7.48 12.55 29.30
C LYS A 414 7.23 11.43 28.29
N LEU A 415 6.32 10.51 28.61
CA LEU A 415 6.03 9.37 27.75
C LEU A 415 5.32 9.80 26.47
N ASP A 416 5.93 9.47 25.35
CA ASP A 416 5.40 9.68 24.02
C ASP A 416 4.49 8.52 23.59
N VAL A 417 3.28 8.51 24.15
CA VAL A 417 2.28 7.47 23.86
C VAL A 417 1.85 7.49 22.38
N GLY A 418 1.81 8.67 21.75
CA GLY A 418 1.41 8.79 20.34
C GLY A 418 2.43 8.19 19.39
N GLY A 419 3.71 8.49 19.62
CA GLY A 419 4.82 7.88 18.91
C GLY A 419 4.87 6.36 19.07
N LEU A 420 4.58 5.85 20.27
CA LEU A 420 4.49 4.41 20.55
C LEU A 420 3.37 3.74 19.74
N ILE A 421 2.18 4.34 19.68
CA ILE A 421 1.06 3.81 18.88
C ILE A 421 1.44 3.76 17.39
N VAL A 422 2.05 4.82 16.85
CA VAL A 422 2.50 4.84 15.45
C VAL A 422 3.58 3.78 15.20
N THR A 423 4.50 3.59 16.15
CA THR A 423 5.55 2.57 16.08
C THR A 423 4.96 1.16 16.01
N ILE A 424 3.99 0.85 16.89
CA ILE A 424 3.29 -0.44 16.88
C ILE A 424 2.57 -0.66 15.55
N SER A 425 1.82 0.35 15.09
CA SER A 425 1.12 0.28 13.80
C SER A 425 2.07 -0.02 12.64
N ARG A 426 3.23 0.66 12.60
CA ARG A 426 4.26 0.45 11.57
C ARG A 426 4.91 -0.92 11.65
N LEU A 427 5.25 -1.40 12.86
CA LEU A 427 5.76 -2.76 13.04
C LEU A 427 4.81 -3.80 12.44
N PHE A 428 3.50 -3.68 12.67
CA PHE A 428 2.54 -4.60 12.05
C PHE A 428 2.41 -4.40 10.54
N SER A 429 2.20 -3.17 10.08
CA SER A 429 1.90 -2.91 8.66
C SER A 429 3.10 -3.14 7.75
N ASP A 430 4.30 -2.75 8.18
CA ASP A 430 5.50 -2.74 7.35
C ASP A 430 6.12 -4.13 7.30
N ILE A 431 6.11 -4.87 8.41
CA ILE A 431 6.50 -6.30 8.41
C ILE A 431 5.55 -7.08 7.50
N ARG A 432 4.23 -6.88 7.61
CA ARG A 432 3.26 -7.56 6.75
C ARG A 432 3.50 -7.26 5.27
N PHE A 433 3.77 -6.00 4.92
CA PHE A 433 4.10 -5.62 3.54
C PHE A 433 5.37 -6.32 3.05
N ILE A 434 6.46 -6.25 3.81
CA ILE A 434 7.75 -6.85 3.43
C ILE A 434 7.65 -8.37 3.33
N THR A 435 6.91 -9.02 4.23
CA THR A 435 6.66 -10.48 4.16
C THR A 435 5.86 -10.84 2.93
N LYS A 436 4.76 -10.12 2.66
CA LYS A 436 3.96 -10.37 1.45
C LYS A 436 4.80 -10.20 0.18
N LEU A 437 5.60 -9.14 0.10
CA LEU A 437 6.48 -8.89 -1.03
C LEU A 437 7.56 -9.97 -1.17
N LYS A 438 8.08 -10.50 -0.05
CA LYS A 438 9.03 -11.62 -0.05
C LYS A 438 8.39 -12.88 -0.61
N ASP A 439 7.16 -13.19 -0.18
CA ASP A 439 6.43 -14.38 -0.63
C ASP A 439 6.15 -14.28 -2.14
N GLU A 440 5.68 -13.12 -2.61
CA GLU A 440 5.47 -12.84 -4.04
C GLU A 440 6.77 -12.97 -4.85
N PHE A 441 7.88 -12.42 -4.34
CA PHE A 441 9.18 -12.53 -5.00
C PHE A 441 9.66 -13.99 -5.11
N ILE A 442 9.52 -14.77 -4.03
CA ILE A 442 9.89 -16.20 -4.03
C ILE A 442 9.04 -16.99 -5.02
N SER A 443 7.72 -16.78 -5.02
CA SER A 443 6.82 -17.46 -5.95
C SER A 443 7.18 -17.15 -7.41
N VAL A 444 7.39 -15.88 -7.75
CA VAL A 444 7.74 -15.48 -9.13
C VAL A 444 9.06 -16.09 -9.60
N GLU A 445 10.09 -16.11 -8.74
CA GLU A 445 11.38 -16.71 -9.10
C GLU A 445 11.29 -18.24 -9.24
N LEU A 446 10.55 -18.92 -8.36
CA LEU A 446 10.32 -20.36 -8.46
C LEU A 446 9.52 -20.70 -9.73
N ASP A 447 8.46 -19.95 -10.04
CA ASP A 447 7.65 -20.14 -11.25
C ASP A 447 8.49 -19.91 -12.51
N SER A 448 9.34 -18.89 -12.51
CA SER A 448 10.27 -18.62 -13.61
C SER A 448 11.28 -19.76 -13.79
N GLY A 449 11.83 -20.30 -12.70
CA GLY A 449 12.71 -21.46 -12.71
C GLY A 449 12.01 -22.68 -13.30
N MET A 450 10.82 -23.01 -12.80
CA MET A 450 10.01 -24.12 -13.27
C MET A 450 9.67 -24.01 -14.76
N GLN A 451 9.31 -22.81 -15.23
CA GLN A 451 9.00 -22.58 -16.64
C GLN A 451 10.22 -22.82 -17.55
N LYS A 452 11.43 -22.48 -17.09
CA LYS A 452 12.66 -22.76 -17.85
C LYS A 452 12.92 -24.25 -17.99
N GLU A 453 12.76 -25.01 -16.90
CA GLU A 453 12.92 -26.47 -16.94
C GLU A 453 11.85 -27.14 -17.82
N LEU A 454 10.60 -26.68 -17.74
CA LEU A 454 9.52 -27.16 -18.61
C LEU A 454 9.80 -26.89 -20.09
N ASN A 455 10.30 -25.70 -20.42
CA ASN A 455 10.67 -25.36 -21.79
C ASN A 455 11.83 -26.23 -22.28
N ALA A 456 12.86 -26.45 -21.45
CA ALA A 456 13.98 -27.32 -21.80
C ALA A 456 13.55 -28.78 -22.04
N ALA A 457 12.65 -29.31 -21.20
CA ALA A 457 12.07 -30.64 -21.39
C ALA A 457 11.25 -30.72 -22.68
N ASN A 458 10.46 -29.69 -22.98
CA ASN A 458 9.69 -29.62 -24.21
C ASN A 458 10.59 -29.54 -25.45
N ASP A 459 11.67 -28.77 -25.40
CA ASP A 459 12.64 -28.66 -26.50
C ASP A 459 13.31 -30.01 -26.79
N LEU A 460 13.70 -30.77 -25.76
CA LEU A 460 14.23 -32.13 -25.90
C LEU A 460 13.22 -33.09 -26.53
N PHE A 461 11.95 -32.99 -26.12
CA PHE A 461 10.88 -33.82 -26.68
C PHE A 461 10.65 -33.51 -28.17
N VAL A 462 10.64 -32.23 -28.54
CA VAL A 462 10.48 -31.79 -29.94
C VAL A 462 11.69 -32.20 -30.79
N GLU A 463 12.92 -32.06 -30.27
CA GLU A 463 14.13 -32.51 -30.97
C GLU A 463 14.04 -34.02 -31.27
N PHE A 464 13.70 -34.83 -30.27
CA PHE A 464 13.55 -36.27 -30.44
C PHE A 464 12.46 -36.65 -31.44
N GLN A 465 11.31 -35.96 -31.41
CA GLN A 465 10.28 -36.14 -32.44
C GLN A 465 10.80 -35.77 -33.83
N SER A 466 11.53 -34.66 -33.98
CA SER A 466 12.04 -34.22 -35.27
C SER A 466 13.06 -35.21 -35.87
N GLU A 467 13.92 -35.81 -35.04
CA GLU A 467 14.85 -36.86 -35.45
C GLU A 467 14.11 -38.14 -35.89
N ALA A 468 13.00 -38.49 -35.24
CA ALA A 468 12.16 -39.63 -35.63
C ALA A 468 11.44 -39.39 -36.97
N TYR A 469 10.93 -38.18 -37.23
CA TYR A 469 10.23 -37.83 -38.47
C TYR A 469 11.16 -37.67 -39.69
N LEU A 470 12.39 -37.17 -39.50
CA LEU A 470 13.38 -37.08 -40.59
C LEU A 470 13.86 -38.46 -41.11
N ASN A 471 13.61 -39.53 -40.35
CA ASN A 471 14.00 -40.90 -40.70
C ASN A 471 12.89 -41.70 -41.41
N GLN A 472 11.75 -41.08 -41.74
CA GLN A 472 10.64 -41.71 -42.48
C GLN A 472 10.65 -41.45 -44.00
N TYR A 473 11.64 -40.74 -44.55
CA TYR A 473 11.78 -40.46 -46.00
C TYR A 473 13.06 -41.01 -46.61
#